data_AF-A0A378M9F4-F1
#
_entry.id   AF-A0A378M9F4-F1
#
_cell.length_a   1.000
_cell.length_b   1.000
_cell.length_c   1.000
_cell.angle_alpha   90.00
_cell.angle_beta   90.00
_cell.angle_gamma   90.00
#
_symmetry.space_group_name_H-M   'P 1'
#
loop_
_entity.id
_entity.type
_entity.pdbx_description
1 polymer ?
#
loop_
_entity_poly.entity_id
_entity_poly.type
_entity_poly.pdbx_seq_one_letter_code
_entity_poly.pdbx_strand_id
1 'polypeptide(L)' 'MADDALLEAHHSQTALIQGEARGDRTEVSLLLVHAQDHLMNAITFKDLAKEIVELYRAK' A
#
# COMPACT_ATOMS: atom_id res chain seq x y z
N MET A 1 10.10 8.92 -6.78
CA MET A 1 10.01 7.69 -7.62
C MET A 1 9.31 6.55 -6.89
N ALA A 2 9.88 5.93 -5.83
CA ALA A 2 9.18 4.87 -5.08
C ALA A 2 8.02 5.40 -4.23
N ASP A 3 8.21 6.56 -3.58
CA ASP A 3 7.20 7.19 -2.73
C ASP A 3 5.97 7.65 -3.52
N ASP A 4 6.19 8.26 -4.69
CA ASP A 4 5.11 8.73 -5.56
C ASP A 4 4.28 7.55 -6.11
N ALA A 5 4.94 6.46 -6.52
CA ALA A 5 4.27 5.26 -7.00
C ALA A 5 3.44 4.57 -5.90
N LEU A 6 3.97 4.50 -4.67
CA LEU A 6 3.22 3.97 -3.52
C LEU A 6 2.05 4.88 -3.15
N LEU A 7 2.22 6.19 -3.22
CA LEU A 7 1.15 7.15 -2.96
C LEU A 7 0.01 7.01 -3.98
N GLU A 8 0.33 6.87 -5.26
CA GLU A 8 -0.65 6.65 -6.32
C GLU A 8 -1.43 5.34 -6.10
N ALA A 9 -0.73 4.23 -5.83
CA ALA A 9 -1.37 2.94 -5.55
C ALA A 9 -2.24 2.99 -4.28
N HIS A 10 -1.78 3.70 -3.24
CA HIS A 10 -2.54 3.91 -2.01
C HIS A 10 -3.81 4.75 -2.25
N HIS A 11 -3.78 5.74 -3.15
CA HIS A 11 -4.98 6.46 -3.54
C HIS A 11 -6.02 5.54 -4.20
N SER A 12 -5.58 4.62 -5.08
CA SER A 12 -6.47 3.62 -5.68
C SER A 12 -7.07 2.68 -4.63
N GLN A 13 -6.28 2.18 -3.68
CA GLN A 13 -6.76 1.36 -2.57
C GLN A 13 -7.78 2.13 -1.70
N THR A 14 -7.49 3.39 -1.40
CA THR A 14 -8.39 4.26 -0.62
C THR A 14 -9.72 4.46 -1.33
N ALA A 15 -9.69 4.70 -2.65
CA ALA A 15 -10.90 4.88 -3.44
C ALA A 15 -11.79 3.62 -3.46
N LEU A 16 -11.19 2.42 -3.54
CA LEU A 16 -11.91 1.15 -3.45
C LEU A 16 -12.61 0.99 -2.10
N ILE A 17 -11.90 1.23 -0.99
CA ILE A 17 -12.45 1.15 0.37
C ILE A 17 -13.58 2.16 0.57
N GLN A 18 -13.39 3.40 0.11
CA GLN A 18 -14.41 4.43 0.20
C GLN A 18 -15.65 4.10 -0.64
N GLY A 19 -15.46 3.48 -1.82
CA GLY A 19 -16.56 2.97 -2.65
C GLY A 19 -17.38 1.92 -1.91
N GLU A 20 -16.72 0.88 -1.39
CA GLU A 20 -17.40 -0.16 -0.60
C GLU A 20 -18.16 0.42 0.59
N ALA A 21 -17.57 1.38 1.31
CA ALA A 21 -18.24 2.05 2.43
C ALA A 21 -19.49 2.86 2.03
N ARG A 22 -19.57 3.34 0.79
CA ARG A 22 -20.77 3.99 0.23
C ARG A 22 -21.82 3.00 -0.29
N GLY A 23 -21.53 1.71 -0.29
CA GLY A 23 -22.40 0.66 -0.82
C GLY A 23 -22.11 0.31 -2.29
N ASP A 24 -21.05 0.87 -2.89
CA ASP A 24 -20.60 0.47 -4.22
C ASP A 24 -20.03 -0.96 -4.13
N ARG A 25 -20.65 -1.93 -4.81
CA ARG A 25 -20.11 -3.29 -4.84
C ARG A 25 -18.86 -3.34 -5.69
N THR A 26 -17.74 -3.66 -5.06
CA THR A 26 -16.50 -4.04 -5.75
C THR A 26 -16.49 -5.56 -5.94
N GLU A 27 -16.15 -6.02 -7.14
CA GLU A 27 -15.94 -7.45 -7.38
C GLU A 27 -14.60 -7.88 -6.77
N VAL A 28 -14.65 -8.71 -5.74
CA VAL A 28 -13.45 -9.29 -5.13
C VAL A 28 -12.95 -10.43 -6.00
N SER A 29 -11.80 -10.22 -6.63
CA SER A 29 -11.07 -11.27 -7.37
C SER A 29 -9.76 -11.62 -6.68
N LEU A 30 -9.23 -12.81 -6.95
CA LEU A 30 -7.92 -13.21 -6.46
C LEU A 30 -6.82 -12.22 -6.86
N LEU A 31 -6.93 -11.65 -8.07
CA LEU A 31 -5.99 -10.63 -8.57
C LEU A 31 -6.08 -9.33 -7.77
N LEU A 32 -7.30 -8.90 -7.39
CA LEU A 32 -7.48 -7.71 -6.56
C LEU A 32 -6.89 -7.91 -5.15
N VAL A 33 -7.14 -9.06 -4.53
CA VAL A 33 -6.56 -9.42 -3.24
C VAL A 33 -5.03 -9.40 -3.32
N HIS A 34 -4.46 -10.07 -4.33
CA HIS A 34 -3.02 -10.12 -4.54
C HIS A 34 -2.39 -8.73 -4.78
N ALA A 35 -3.09 -7.84 -5.49
CA ALA A 35 -2.64 -6.46 -5.67
C ALA A 35 -2.62 -5.69 -4.33
N GLN A 36 -3.62 -5.88 -3.47
CA GLN A 36 -3.64 -5.29 -2.13
C GLN A 36 -2.54 -5.86 -1.22
N ASP A 37 -2.27 -7.17 -1.28
CA ASP A 37 -1.17 -7.82 -0.56
C ASP A 37 0.18 -7.20 -0.96
N HIS A 38 0.42 -7.00 -2.27
CA HIS A 38 1.64 -6.37 -2.76
C HIS A 38 1.80 -4.93 -2.29
N LEU A 39 0.73 -4.14 -2.34
CA LEU A 39 0.74 -2.75 -1.89
C LEU A 39 1.09 -2.67 -0.40
N MET A 40 0.42 -3.46 0.44
CA MET A 40 0.63 -3.40 1.88
C MET A 40 2.00 -3.97 2.29
N ASN A 41 2.48 -5.00 1.60
CA ASN A 41 3.84 -5.51 1.78
C ASN A 41 4.89 -4.45 1.41
N ALA A 42 4.71 -3.73 0.30
CA ALA A 42 5.64 -2.69 -0.13
C ALA A 42 5.68 -1.49 0.83
N ILE A 43 4.52 -1.06 1.36
CA ILE A 43 4.43 -0.01 2.38
C ILE A 43 5.19 -0.44 3.64
N THR A 44 4.87 -1.63 4.17
CA THR A 44 5.52 -2.17 5.37
C THR A 44 7.04 -2.30 5.19
N PHE A 45 7.47 -2.84 4.05
CA PHE A 45 8.88 -3.03 3.76
C PHE A 45 9.62 -1.70 3.67
N LYS A 46 9.03 -0.69 3.03
CA LYS A 46 9.61 0.66 2.95
C LYS A 46 9.79 1.27 4.34
N ASP A 47 8.79 1.15 5.21
CA ASP A 47 8.87 1.70 6.56
C ASP A 47 9.95 0.99 7.38
N LEU A 48 10.02 -0.34 7.31
CA LEU A 48 11.12 -1.10 7.93
C LEU A 48 12.50 -0.73 7.37
N ALA A 49 12.61 -0.54 6.05
CA ALA A 49 13.86 -0.15 5.42
C ALA A 49 14.34 1.23 5.90
N LYS A 50 13.43 2.19 6.12
CA LYS A 50 13.76 3.49 6.73
C LYS A 50 14.33 3.31 8.13
N GLU A 51 13.66 2.54 8.98
CA GLU A 51 14.14 2.27 10.34
C GLU A 51 15.52 1.60 10.35
N ILE A 52 15.75 0.63 9.45
CA ILE A 52 17.06 -0.02 9.29
C ILE A 52 18.14 1.00 8.90
N VAL A 53 17.86 1.89 7.93
CA VAL A 53 18.81 2.92 7.51
C VAL A 53 19.14 3.87 8.67
N GLU A 54 18.15 4.29 9.44
CA GLU A 54 18.36 5.15 10.61
C GLU A 54 19.19 4.46 11.69
N LEU A 55 18.97 3.17 11.95
CA LEU A 55 19.80 2.38 12.86
C LEU A 55 21.28 2.32 12.43
N TYR A 56 21.55 2.24 11.12
CA TYR A 56 22.93 2.28 10.61
C TYR A 56 23.55 3.68 10.66
N ARG A 57 22.76 4.75 10.55
CA ARG A 57 23.22 6.15 10.64
C ARG A 57 23.50 6.60 12.07
N ALA A 58 22.82 6.02 13.05
CA ALA A 58 23.01 6.31 14.47
C ALA A 58 24.24 5.60 15.08
N LYS A 59 24.96 4.80 14.29
CA LYS A 59 26.29 4.27 14.59
C LYS A 59 27.38 5.19 14.07
#